data_AF-A0A1M7EJA6-F1
#
_entry.id   AF-A0A1M7EJA6-F1
#
_cell.length_a   1.000
_cell.length_b   1.000
_cell.length_c   1.000
_cell.angle_alpha   90.00
_cell.angle_beta   90.00
_cell.angle_gamma   90.00
#
_symmetry.space_group_name_H-M   'P 1'
#
loop_
_entity.id
_entity.type
_entity.pdbx_description
1 polymer ?
#
loop_
_entity_poly.entity_id
_entity_poly.type
_entity_poly.pdbx_seq_one_letter_code
_entity_poly.pdbx_strand_id
1 'polypeptide(L)'
;MAAISDNILQHLSAVDSERTRRARDRSLQARVTAVKAYQQRRFAHTYADLLASPRYRGVAQFFLDELYGPRDFAERDAQFARVVPALTRLFPSDVLSTVEALAALHALSESLDSDMGEAVADAPVGAAEYLSAWQSCGRQADRERQLGLTVKIGESLDQLTRRLLLRHSLRMMRVPARAAGLSSLQSFLESGFDTFHAMGGASEFLRTVRSRELALMQALFATDAVTHGTAAHTVALGQLP
;
A
#
# COMPACT_ATOMS: atom_id res chain seq x y z
N MET A 1 16.75 4.83 -17.97
CA MET A 1 15.98 3.57 -18.14
C MET A 1 16.62 2.41 -17.38
N ALA A 2 17.92 2.12 -17.54
CA ALA A 2 18.63 1.10 -16.73
C ALA A 2 18.48 1.35 -15.21
N ALA A 3 18.76 2.57 -14.74
CA ALA A 3 18.64 2.91 -13.31
C ALA A 3 17.24 2.69 -12.70
N ILE A 4 16.15 2.94 -13.46
CA ILE A 4 14.78 2.70 -12.97
C ILE A 4 14.51 1.19 -12.86
N SER A 5 15.00 0.40 -13.83
CA SER A 5 14.94 -1.06 -13.76
C SER A 5 15.61 -1.59 -12.50
N ASP A 6 16.83 -1.10 -12.24
CA ASP A 6 17.65 -1.52 -11.11
C ASP A 6 16.99 -1.14 -9.79
N ASN A 7 16.42 0.07 -9.69
CA ASN A 7 15.66 0.50 -8.51
C ASN A 7 14.44 -0.38 -8.24
N ILE A 8 13.65 -0.71 -9.28
CA ILE A 8 12.50 -1.60 -9.14
C ILE A 8 12.94 -2.97 -8.61
N LEU A 9 13.99 -3.55 -9.20
CA LEU A 9 14.53 -4.85 -8.77
C LEU A 9 15.07 -4.80 -7.33
N GLN A 10 15.73 -3.70 -6.94
CA GLN A 10 16.20 -3.50 -5.58
C GLN A 10 15.04 -3.46 -4.57
N HIS A 11 13.95 -2.78 -4.90
CA HIS A 11 12.76 -2.76 -4.05
C HIS A 11 12.12 -4.15 -3.90
N LEU A 12 12.02 -4.92 -4.99
CA LEU A 12 11.51 -6.29 -4.93
C LEU A 12 12.42 -7.21 -4.12
N SER A 13 13.74 -7.04 -4.22
CA SER A 13 14.70 -7.77 -3.39
C SER A 13 14.60 -7.41 -1.90
N ALA A 14 14.32 -6.14 -1.56
CA ALA A 14 14.09 -5.72 -0.19
C ALA A 14 12.83 -6.40 0.40
N VAL A 15 11.75 -6.48 -0.37
CA VAL A 15 10.53 -7.21 0.02
C VAL A 15 10.83 -8.69 0.29
N ASP A 16 11.58 -9.35 -0.61
CA ASP A 16 11.95 -10.76 -0.45
C ASP A 16 12.85 -11.00 0.77
N SER A 17 13.72 -10.04 1.08
CA SER A 17 14.57 -10.07 2.28
C SER A 17 13.73 -10.03 3.56
N GLU A 18 12.72 -9.15 3.63
CA GLU A 18 11.79 -9.10 4.78
C GLU A 18 10.97 -10.39 4.89
N ARG A 19 10.50 -10.96 3.77
CA ARG A 19 9.81 -12.26 3.77
C ARG A 19 10.71 -13.36 4.31
N THR A 20 11.94 -13.46 3.82
CA THR A 20 12.91 -14.46 4.25
C THR A 20 13.25 -14.31 5.74
N ARG A 21 13.42 -13.07 6.23
CA ARG A 21 13.64 -12.77 7.64
C ARG A 21 12.52 -13.32 8.50
N ARG A 22 11.27 -13.00 8.17
CA ARG A 22 10.11 -13.47 8.96
C ARG A 22 9.87 -14.97 8.84
N ALA A 23 10.11 -15.57 7.69
CA ALA A 23 10.00 -17.03 7.52
C ALA A 23 10.98 -17.80 8.43
N ARG A 24 12.12 -17.20 8.80
CA ARG A 24 13.10 -17.78 9.73
C ARG A 24 12.72 -17.61 11.21
N ASP A 25 11.80 -16.70 11.52
CA ASP A 25 11.30 -16.46 12.88
C ASP A 25 9.77 -16.53 12.91
N ARG A 26 9.25 -17.69 13.32
CA ARG A 26 7.80 -17.94 13.42
C ARG A 26 7.10 -16.96 14.37
N SER A 27 7.78 -16.50 15.41
CA SER A 27 7.22 -15.55 16.38
C SER A 27 7.07 -14.17 15.74
N LEU A 28 8.10 -13.71 15.05
CA LEU A 28 8.05 -12.47 14.27
C LEU A 28 6.99 -12.54 13.16
N GLN A 29 6.92 -13.64 12.40
CA GLN A 29 5.90 -13.83 11.36
C GLN A 29 4.48 -13.71 11.92
N ALA A 30 4.22 -14.30 13.08
CA ALA A 30 2.90 -14.21 13.74
C ALA A 30 2.56 -12.78 14.15
N ARG A 31 3.51 -12.06 14.77
CA ARG A 31 3.33 -10.67 15.17
C ARG A 31 3.13 -9.73 13.98
N VAL A 32 3.93 -9.87 12.92
CA VAL A 32 3.74 -9.10 11.68
C VAL A 32 2.37 -9.38 11.06
N THR A 33 1.92 -10.64 11.06
CA THR A 33 0.58 -10.99 10.57
C THR A 33 -0.51 -10.31 11.40
N ALA A 34 -0.35 -10.25 12.73
CA ALA A 34 -1.28 -9.58 13.61
C ALA A 34 -1.30 -8.05 13.41
N VAL A 35 -0.13 -7.42 13.18
CA VAL A 35 0.00 -6.00 12.83
C VAL A 35 -0.74 -5.70 11.52
N LYS A 36 -0.49 -6.49 10.46
CA LYS A 36 -1.17 -6.32 9.17
C LYS A 36 -2.68 -6.47 9.29
N ALA A 37 -3.14 -7.47 10.06
CA ALA A 37 -4.57 -7.66 10.32
C ALA A 37 -5.18 -6.48 11.09
N TYR A 38 -4.47 -5.88 12.05
CA TYR A 38 -4.92 -4.68 12.74
C TYR A 38 -4.99 -3.47 11.80
N GLN A 39 -3.94 -3.23 11.00
CA GLN A 39 -3.91 -2.16 10.00
C GLN A 39 -5.06 -2.27 9.00
N GLN A 40 -5.40 -3.48 8.56
CA GLN A 40 -6.54 -3.73 7.68
C GLN A 40 -7.87 -3.37 8.34
N ARG A 41 -8.09 -3.79 9.60
CA ARG A 41 -9.30 -3.41 10.37
C ARG A 41 -9.39 -1.91 10.58
N ARG A 42 -8.26 -1.27 10.90
CA ARG A 42 -8.16 0.19 11.04
C ARG A 42 -8.54 0.89 9.75
N PHE A 43 -8.04 0.42 8.60
CA PHE A 43 -8.40 0.99 7.30
C PHE A 43 -9.91 0.86 7.05
N ALA A 44 -10.49 -0.32 7.26
CA ALA A 44 -11.93 -0.54 7.09
C ALA A 44 -12.78 0.36 7.99
N HIS A 45 -12.35 0.58 9.24
CA HIS A 45 -12.99 1.50 10.18
C HIS A 45 -12.85 2.96 9.77
N THR A 46 -11.62 3.40 9.45
CA THR A 46 -11.30 4.80 9.07
C THR A 46 -12.01 5.24 7.79
N TYR A 47 -12.22 4.31 6.86
CA TYR A 47 -12.77 4.58 5.53
C TYR A 47 -14.15 3.94 5.32
N ALA A 48 -14.88 3.64 6.39
CA ALA A 48 -16.21 3.04 6.31
C ALA A 48 -17.18 3.84 5.44
N ASP A 49 -17.08 5.17 5.45
CA ASP A 49 -17.85 6.07 4.59
C ASP A 49 -17.46 5.95 3.10
N LEU A 50 -16.17 5.82 2.78
CA LEU A 50 -15.70 5.60 1.41
C LEU A 50 -16.08 4.21 0.89
N LEU A 51 -16.07 3.19 1.76
CA LEU A 51 -16.55 1.84 1.45
C LEU A 51 -18.07 1.81 1.23
N ALA A 52 -18.83 2.63 1.96
CA ALA A 52 -20.27 2.77 1.77
C ALA A 52 -20.63 3.52 0.47
N SER A 53 -19.80 4.49 0.05
CA SER A 53 -20.02 5.34 -1.13
C SER A 53 -20.07 4.54 -2.45
N PRO A 54 -21.14 4.64 -3.26
CA PRO A 54 -21.19 3.99 -4.58
C PRO A 54 -20.03 4.40 -5.50
N ARG A 55 -19.55 5.64 -5.38
CA ARG A 55 -18.45 6.16 -6.20
C ARG A 55 -17.08 5.65 -5.74
N TYR A 56 -16.85 5.55 -4.44
CA TYR A 56 -15.52 5.25 -3.86
C TYR A 56 -15.34 3.80 -3.41
N ARG A 57 -16.43 3.03 -3.30
CA ARG A 57 -16.39 1.64 -2.81
C ARG A 57 -15.37 0.78 -3.57
N GLY A 58 -15.39 0.82 -4.90
CA GLY A 58 -14.49 0.00 -5.71
C GLY A 58 -13.03 0.26 -5.36
N VAL A 59 -12.62 1.53 -5.29
CA VAL A 59 -11.23 1.90 -4.99
C VAL A 59 -10.88 1.62 -3.55
N ALA A 60 -11.74 1.95 -2.59
CA ALA A 60 -11.52 1.66 -1.18
C ALA A 60 -11.37 0.16 -0.93
N GLN A 61 -12.19 -0.68 -1.57
CA GLN A 61 -12.11 -2.13 -1.49
C GLN A 61 -10.84 -2.67 -2.15
N PHE A 62 -10.45 -2.15 -3.32
CA PHE A 62 -9.21 -2.53 -3.98
C PHE A 62 -7.99 -2.25 -3.08
N PHE A 63 -7.92 -1.09 -2.42
CA PHE A 63 -6.85 -0.81 -1.45
C PHE A 63 -6.88 -1.80 -0.28
N LEU A 64 -8.06 -2.08 0.28
CA LEU A 64 -8.22 -3.00 1.41
C LEU A 64 -7.79 -4.44 1.08
N ASP A 65 -8.04 -4.89 -0.14
CA ASP A 65 -7.85 -6.28 -0.56
C ASP A 65 -6.50 -6.54 -1.24
N GLU A 66 -6.03 -5.60 -2.06
CA GLU A 66 -4.88 -5.79 -2.95
C GLU A 66 -3.59 -5.10 -2.46
N LEU A 67 -3.72 -4.17 -1.50
CA LEU A 67 -2.58 -3.45 -0.91
C LEU A 67 -2.44 -3.71 0.60
N TYR A 68 -3.55 -3.83 1.33
CA TYR A 68 -3.56 -4.10 2.78
C TYR A 68 -4.16 -5.46 3.15
N GLY A 69 -4.46 -6.31 2.16
CA GLY A 69 -5.10 -7.60 2.38
C GLY A 69 -4.15 -8.64 2.98
N PRO A 70 -4.68 -9.68 3.65
CA PRO A 70 -3.88 -10.76 4.25
C PRO A 70 -3.31 -11.73 3.21
N ARG A 71 -3.52 -11.47 1.91
CA ARG A 71 -3.07 -12.35 0.82
C ARG A 71 -1.54 -12.30 0.69
N ASP A 72 -0.96 -13.46 0.42
CA ASP A 72 0.44 -13.54 0.03
C ASP A 72 0.63 -13.02 -1.40
N PHE A 73 1.34 -11.91 -1.52
CA PHE A 73 1.64 -11.28 -2.80
C PHE A 73 2.93 -11.82 -3.45
N ALA A 74 3.54 -12.88 -2.90
CA ALA A 74 4.79 -13.44 -3.41
C ALA A 74 4.71 -13.88 -4.88
N GLU A 75 3.61 -14.52 -5.28
CA GLU A 75 3.42 -14.92 -6.68
C GLU A 75 3.38 -13.70 -7.61
N ARG A 76 2.64 -12.66 -7.22
CA ARG A 76 2.54 -11.40 -7.97
C ARG A 76 3.89 -10.73 -8.11
N ASP A 77 4.65 -10.67 -7.01
CA ASP A 77 5.97 -10.00 -6.99
C ASP A 77 7.00 -10.76 -7.83
N ALA A 78 6.98 -12.10 -7.80
CA ALA A 78 7.83 -12.93 -8.64
C ALA A 78 7.49 -12.78 -10.14
N GLN A 79 6.20 -12.74 -10.48
CA GLN A 79 5.74 -12.43 -11.84
C GLN A 79 6.17 -11.04 -12.27
N PHE A 80 6.11 -10.06 -11.36
CA PHE A 80 6.51 -8.69 -11.62
C PHE A 80 8.01 -8.56 -11.89
N ALA A 81 8.87 -9.17 -11.06
CA ALA A 81 10.32 -9.18 -11.25
C ALA A 81 10.73 -9.70 -12.64
N ARG A 82 10.06 -10.76 -13.12
CA ARG A 82 10.31 -11.36 -14.45
C ARG A 82 10.01 -10.40 -15.61
N VAL A 83 9.06 -9.47 -15.44
CA VAL A 83 8.65 -8.57 -16.51
C VAL A 83 9.32 -7.20 -16.47
N VAL A 84 10.01 -6.82 -15.38
CA VAL A 84 10.69 -5.51 -15.26
C VAL A 84 11.57 -5.19 -16.48
N PRO A 85 12.42 -6.10 -17.00
CA PRO A 85 13.24 -5.80 -18.17
C PRO A 85 12.43 -5.52 -19.44
N ALA A 86 11.28 -6.17 -19.60
CA ALA A 86 10.38 -5.92 -20.72
C ALA A 86 9.60 -4.62 -20.52
N LEU A 87 9.13 -4.34 -19.30
CA LEU A 87 8.40 -3.11 -18.97
C LEU A 87 9.22 -1.87 -19.32
N THR A 88 10.50 -1.86 -18.94
CA THR A 88 11.40 -0.71 -19.18
C THR A 88 11.70 -0.43 -20.65
N ARG A 89 11.49 -1.42 -21.53
CA ARG A 89 11.64 -1.28 -22.99
C ARG A 89 10.34 -0.86 -23.68
N LEU A 90 9.19 -1.23 -23.12
CA LEU A 90 7.90 -1.14 -23.79
C LEU A 90 7.03 0.01 -23.31
N PHE A 91 7.23 0.48 -22.07
CA PHE A 91 6.36 1.48 -21.46
C PHE A 91 7.02 2.87 -21.42
N PRO A 92 6.22 3.96 -21.51
CA PRO A 92 6.74 5.30 -21.37
C PRO A 92 7.20 5.59 -19.94
N SER A 93 8.03 6.62 -19.78
CA SER A 93 8.71 6.95 -18.53
C SER A 93 7.78 7.26 -17.35
N ASP A 94 6.58 7.78 -17.62
CA ASP A 94 5.56 8.08 -16.60
C ASP A 94 4.96 6.80 -15.98
N VAL A 95 4.69 5.79 -16.81
CA VAL A 95 4.28 4.46 -16.35
C VAL A 95 5.41 3.84 -15.54
N LEU A 96 6.65 3.92 -16.01
CA LEU A 96 7.81 3.38 -15.28
C LEU A 96 8.03 4.05 -13.92
N SER A 97 7.86 5.36 -13.83
CA SER A 97 7.95 6.08 -12.55
C SER A 97 6.84 5.67 -11.58
N THR A 98 5.64 5.37 -12.09
CA THR A 98 4.52 4.87 -11.28
C THR A 98 4.80 3.47 -10.75
N VAL A 99 5.35 2.61 -11.60
CA VAL A 99 5.78 1.23 -11.29
C VAL A 99 6.90 1.23 -10.24
N GLU A 100 7.89 2.10 -10.38
CA GLU A 100 8.94 2.30 -9.38
C GLU A 100 8.38 2.78 -8.05
N ALA A 101 7.48 3.77 -8.06
CA ALA A 101 6.83 4.27 -6.84
C ALA A 101 6.03 3.18 -6.12
N LEU A 102 5.32 2.32 -6.86
CA LEU A 102 4.62 1.15 -6.32
C LEU A 102 5.58 0.16 -5.65
N ALA A 103 6.70 -0.18 -6.31
CA ALA A 103 7.71 -1.06 -5.74
C ALA A 103 8.34 -0.45 -4.47
N ALA A 104 8.64 0.85 -4.50
CA ALA A 104 9.17 1.59 -3.36
C ALA A 104 8.21 1.61 -2.18
N LEU A 105 6.91 1.85 -2.44
CA LEU A 105 5.87 1.83 -1.41
C LEU A 105 5.76 0.44 -0.77
N HIS A 106 5.79 -0.62 -1.58
CA HIS A 106 5.70 -2.01 -1.10
C HIS A 106 6.88 -2.36 -0.21
N ALA A 107 8.11 -2.10 -0.67
CA ALA A 107 9.33 -2.33 0.11
C ALA A 107 9.33 -1.56 1.44
N LEU A 108 8.91 -0.29 1.41
CA LEU A 108 8.81 0.53 2.61
C LEU A 108 7.76 0.00 3.58
N SER A 109 6.59 -0.40 3.08
CA SER A 109 5.51 -0.96 3.90
C SER A 109 5.95 -2.25 4.58
N GLU A 110 6.61 -3.16 3.85
CA GLU A 110 7.12 -4.41 4.42
C GLU A 110 8.18 -4.15 5.50
N SER A 111 9.12 -3.23 5.28
CA SER A 111 10.09 -2.86 6.31
C SER A 111 9.40 -2.31 7.57
N LEU A 112 8.45 -1.39 7.40
CA LEU A 112 7.69 -0.80 8.51
C LEU A 112 6.86 -1.84 9.27
N ASP A 113 6.29 -2.83 8.58
CA ASP A 113 5.49 -3.88 9.20
C ASP A 113 6.37 -4.86 9.99
N SER A 114 7.58 -5.14 9.53
CA SER A 114 8.56 -5.92 10.31
C SER A 114 8.97 -5.21 11.59
N ASP A 115 9.30 -3.92 11.52
CA ASP A 115 9.69 -3.14 12.71
C ASP A 115 8.55 -3.06 13.72
N MET A 116 7.32 -2.83 13.24
CA MET A 116 6.12 -2.92 14.07
C MET A 116 5.94 -4.31 14.70
N GLY A 117 6.18 -5.37 13.93
CA GLY A 117 6.14 -6.75 14.40
C GLY A 117 7.19 -7.08 15.45
N GLU A 118 8.33 -6.39 15.47
CA GLU A 118 9.33 -6.48 16.55
C GLU A 118 8.93 -5.69 17.79
N ALA A 119 8.24 -4.56 17.61
CA ALA A 119 7.86 -3.68 18.71
C ALA A 119 6.59 -4.12 19.46
N VAL A 120 5.70 -4.91 18.84
CA VAL A 120 4.54 -5.48 19.55
C VAL A 120 4.94 -6.70 20.37
N ALA A 121 4.37 -6.85 21.57
CA ALA A 121 4.70 -7.95 22.46
C ALA A 121 4.09 -9.29 22.00
N ASP A 122 2.78 -9.28 21.70
CA ASP A 122 2.05 -10.48 21.26
C ASP A 122 0.81 -10.12 20.43
N ALA A 123 0.16 -11.14 19.86
CA ALA A 123 -1.13 -11.05 19.18
C ALA A 123 -2.29 -11.36 20.16
N PRO A 124 -3.51 -10.80 19.95
CA PRO A 124 -3.87 -9.85 18.91
C PRO A 124 -3.37 -8.44 19.22
N VAL A 125 -3.05 -7.67 18.17
CA VAL A 125 -2.70 -6.25 18.29
C VAL A 125 -3.97 -5.43 18.51
N GLY A 126 -4.01 -4.67 19.61
CA GLY A 126 -5.03 -3.66 19.90
C GLY A 126 -4.53 -2.24 19.68
N ALA A 127 -5.37 -1.24 19.95
CA ALA A 127 -5.05 0.17 19.73
C ALA A 127 -3.86 0.65 20.58
N ALA A 128 -3.78 0.23 21.85
CA ALA A 128 -2.69 0.61 22.75
C ALA A 128 -1.36 0.00 22.30
N GLU A 129 -1.34 -1.29 21.94
CA GLU A 129 -0.15 -1.98 21.43
C GLU A 129 0.30 -1.37 20.09
N TYR A 130 -0.65 -1.06 19.20
CA TYR A 130 -0.34 -0.43 17.91
C TYR A 130 0.26 0.96 18.08
N LEU A 131 -0.31 1.80 18.96
CA LEU A 131 0.22 3.12 19.28
C LEU A 131 1.63 3.03 19.86
N SER A 132 1.82 2.18 20.88
CA SER A 132 3.12 1.99 21.54
C SER A 132 4.18 1.51 20.55
N ALA A 133 3.84 0.58 19.65
CA ALA A 133 4.74 0.10 18.62
C ALA A 133 5.09 1.19 17.61
N TRP A 134 4.12 2.02 17.18
CA TRP A 134 4.36 3.17 16.31
C TRP A 134 5.37 4.15 16.90
N GLN A 135 5.18 4.52 18.16
CA GLN A 135 6.05 5.44 18.87
C GLN A 135 7.45 4.84 19.09
N SER A 136 7.52 3.56 19.47
CA SER A 136 8.78 2.86 19.70
C SER A 136 9.61 2.70 18.41
N CYS A 137 8.96 2.48 17.27
CA CYS A 137 9.66 2.43 15.98
C CYS A 137 10.26 3.80 15.60
N GLY A 138 9.60 4.91 15.92
CA GLY A 138 10.14 6.26 15.70
C GLY A 138 10.34 6.66 14.23
N ARG A 139 9.75 5.94 13.27
CA ARG A 139 9.98 6.12 11.82
C ARG A 139 9.04 7.13 11.16
N GLN A 140 8.89 8.33 11.74
CA GLN A 140 7.94 9.35 11.25
C GLN A 140 8.22 9.76 9.79
N ALA A 141 9.47 10.04 9.43
CA ALA A 141 9.84 10.44 8.07
C ALA A 141 9.50 9.37 7.02
N ASP A 142 9.62 8.09 7.38
CA ASP A 142 9.24 6.98 6.50
C ASP A 142 7.73 6.84 6.37
N ARG A 143 6.95 7.11 7.42
CA ARG A 143 5.48 7.17 7.34
C ARG A 143 5.01 8.33 6.45
N GLU A 144 5.66 9.49 6.55
CA GLU A 144 5.41 10.62 5.65
C GLU A 144 5.73 10.26 4.19
N ARG A 145 6.84 9.58 3.96
CA ARG A 145 7.21 9.06 2.64
C ARG A 145 6.20 8.02 2.13
N GLN A 146 5.74 7.11 2.98
CA GLN A 146 4.73 6.10 2.65
C GLN A 146 3.43 6.76 2.18
N LEU A 147 2.97 7.78 2.91
CA LEU A 147 1.79 8.57 2.53
C LEU A 147 2.01 9.34 1.22
N GLY A 148 3.18 9.98 1.06
CA GLY A 148 3.54 10.71 -0.15
C GLY A 148 3.55 9.82 -1.39
N LEU A 149 4.14 8.62 -1.29
CA LEU A 149 4.12 7.61 -2.35
C LEU A 149 2.69 7.17 -2.69
N THR A 150 1.87 6.90 -1.68
CA THR A 150 0.46 6.49 -1.86
C THR A 150 -0.33 7.53 -2.66
N VAL A 151 -0.21 8.81 -2.29
CA VAL A 151 -0.88 9.91 -3.02
C VAL A 151 -0.35 10.03 -4.44
N LYS A 152 0.99 10.03 -4.63
CA LYS A 152 1.62 10.12 -5.96
C LYS A 152 1.17 9.00 -6.89
N ILE A 153 1.09 7.77 -6.38
CA ILE A 153 0.61 6.60 -7.14
C ILE A 153 -0.85 6.81 -7.55
N GLY A 154 -1.70 7.23 -6.61
CA GLY A 154 -3.11 7.51 -6.88
C GLY A 154 -3.30 8.57 -7.98
N GLU A 155 -2.56 9.68 -7.91
CA GLU A 155 -2.58 10.74 -8.92
C GLU A 155 -2.11 10.24 -10.29
N SER A 156 -1.06 9.40 -10.30
CA SER A 156 -0.53 8.83 -11.54
C SER A 156 -1.51 7.84 -12.17
N LEU A 157 -2.13 6.97 -11.36
CA LEU A 157 -3.16 6.03 -11.81
C LEU A 157 -4.39 6.76 -12.36
N ASP A 158 -4.82 7.83 -11.70
CA ASP A 158 -5.92 8.68 -12.17
C ASP A 158 -5.62 9.32 -13.54
N GLN A 159 -4.37 9.68 -13.84
CA GLN A 159 -3.99 10.18 -15.16
C GLN A 159 -3.88 9.06 -16.20
N LEU A 160 -3.28 7.92 -15.82
CA LEU A 160 -3.08 6.78 -16.72
C LEU A 160 -4.42 6.13 -17.11
N THR A 161 -5.39 6.08 -16.20
CA THR A 161 -6.71 5.46 -16.40
C THR A 161 -7.62 6.23 -17.38
N ARG A 162 -7.27 7.50 -17.67
CA ARG A 162 -7.92 8.31 -18.71
C ARG A 162 -7.45 7.95 -20.12
N ARG A 163 -6.34 7.21 -20.26
CA ARG A 163 -5.79 6.80 -21.56
C ARG A 163 -6.49 5.55 -22.07
N LEU A 164 -7.47 5.73 -22.95
CA LEU A 164 -8.28 4.63 -23.52
C LEU A 164 -7.42 3.51 -24.13
N LEU A 165 -6.31 3.84 -24.78
CA LEU A 165 -5.41 2.85 -25.38
C LEU A 165 -4.81 1.90 -24.34
N LEU A 166 -4.35 2.41 -23.18
CA LEU A 166 -3.77 1.57 -22.12
C LEU A 166 -4.77 0.55 -21.59
N ARG A 167 -6.04 0.95 -21.44
CA ARG A 167 -7.11 0.06 -20.99
C ARG A 167 -7.33 -1.11 -21.95
N HIS A 168 -7.40 -0.81 -23.25
CA HIS A 168 -7.60 -1.83 -24.27
C HIS A 168 -6.40 -2.76 -24.37
N SER A 169 -5.19 -2.21 -24.36
CA SER A 169 -3.94 -2.99 -24.34
C SER A 169 -3.92 -3.96 -23.16
N LEU A 170 -4.26 -3.49 -21.96
CA LEU A 170 -4.28 -4.33 -20.76
C LEU A 170 -5.26 -5.50 -20.91
N ARG A 171 -6.48 -5.26 -21.43
CA ARG A 171 -7.47 -6.33 -21.68
C ARG A 171 -7.01 -7.35 -22.71
N MET A 172 -6.34 -6.90 -23.77
CA MET A 172 -5.81 -7.80 -24.80
C MET A 172 -4.65 -8.68 -24.27
N MET A 173 -3.93 -8.21 -23.25
CA MET A 173 -2.83 -8.96 -22.64
C MET A 173 -3.27 -10.12 -21.74
N ARG A 174 -4.56 -10.29 -21.46
CA ARG A 174 -5.08 -11.38 -20.60
C ARG A 174 -4.62 -12.78 -21.04
N VAL A 175 -4.76 -13.10 -22.32
CA VAL A 175 -4.42 -14.44 -22.85
C VAL A 175 -2.90 -14.64 -22.93
N PRO A 176 -2.10 -13.71 -23.51
CA PRO A 176 -0.65 -13.80 -23.48
C PRO A 176 -0.07 -13.86 -22.06
N ALA A 177 -0.58 -13.05 -21.13
CA ALA A 177 -0.13 -13.04 -19.74
C ALA A 177 -0.38 -14.40 -19.08
N ARG A 178 -1.56 -14.99 -19.29
CA ARG A 178 -1.85 -16.34 -18.77
C ARG A 178 -0.89 -17.38 -19.34
N ALA A 179 -0.65 -17.36 -20.65
CA ALA A 179 0.28 -18.28 -21.29
C ALA A 179 1.73 -18.14 -20.77
N ALA A 180 2.13 -16.93 -20.38
CA ALA A 180 3.46 -16.64 -19.81
C ALA A 180 3.56 -16.88 -18.28
N GLY A 181 2.46 -17.29 -17.63
CA GLY A 181 2.39 -17.46 -16.18
C GLY A 181 2.44 -16.13 -15.42
N LEU A 182 1.76 -15.10 -15.94
CA LEU A 182 1.68 -13.72 -15.41
C LEU A 182 0.23 -13.34 -15.01
N SER A 183 -0.61 -14.33 -14.74
CA SER A 183 -2.05 -14.14 -14.49
C SER A 183 -2.34 -13.29 -13.26
N SER A 184 -1.54 -13.43 -12.19
CA SER A 184 -1.74 -12.71 -10.93
C SER A 184 -1.43 -11.23 -11.12
N LEU A 185 -0.28 -10.91 -11.73
CA LEU A 185 0.10 -9.54 -12.09
C LEU A 185 -0.93 -8.89 -13.03
N GLN A 186 -1.35 -9.59 -14.06
CA GLN A 186 -2.33 -9.09 -15.03
C GLN A 186 -3.66 -8.76 -14.35
N SER A 187 -4.17 -9.66 -13.49
CA SER A 187 -5.45 -9.45 -12.79
C SER A 187 -5.38 -8.26 -11.84
N PHE A 188 -4.27 -8.10 -11.12
CA PHE A 188 -4.02 -6.95 -10.25
C PHE A 188 -4.03 -5.63 -11.02
N LEU A 189 -3.25 -5.54 -12.10
CA LEU A 189 -3.17 -4.32 -12.92
C LEU A 189 -4.53 -3.95 -13.50
N GLU A 190 -5.26 -4.95 -13.99
CA GLU A 190 -6.57 -4.73 -14.60
C GLU A 190 -7.62 -4.30 -13.59
N SER A 191 -7.68 -4.96 -12.43
CA SER A 191 -8.59 -4.59 -11.35
C SER A 191 -8.32 -3.17 -10.85
N GLY A 192 -7.05 -2.80 -10.65
CA GLY A 192 -6.67 -1.45 -10.26
C GLY A 192 -7.08 -0.41 -11.30
N PHE A 193 -6.84 -0.70 -12.58
CA PHE A 193 -7.18 0.22 -13.68
C PHE A 193 -8.69 0.42 -13.82
N ASP A 194 -9.48 -0.66 -13.85
CA ASP A 194 -10.94 -0.57 -13.99
C ASP A 194 -11.57 0.14 -12.78
N THR A 195 -11.02 -0.07 -11.59
CA THR A 195 -11.47 0.57 -10.35
C THR A 195 -11.21 2.08 -10.32
N PHE A 196 -10.01 2.53 -10.64
CA PHE A 196 -9.68 3.96 -10.71
C PHE A 196 -10.44 4.66 -11.84
N HIS A 197 -10.62 3.98 -12.98
CA HIS A 197 -11.42 4.49 -14.08
C HIS A 197 -12.89 4.70 -13.68
N ALA A 198 -13.49 3.72 -13.01
CA ALA A 198 -14.89 3.78 -12.58
C ALA A 198 -15.17 4.90 -11.56
N MET A 199 -14.18 5.28 -10.75
CA MET A 199 -14.30 6.38 -9.78
C MET A 199 -14.50 7.75 -10.45
N GLY A 200 -14.06 7.93 -11.70
CA GLY A 200 -14.28 9.16 -12.46
C GLY A 200 -13.56 10.37 -11.85
N GLY A 201 -12.29 10.23 -11.50
CA GLY A 201 -11.45 11.28 -10.91
C GLY A 201 -11.11 11.03 -9.43
N ALA A 202 -9.81 10.98 -9.12
CA ALA A 202 -9.31 10.63 -7.79
C ALA A 202 -9.09 11.82 -6.83
N SER A 203 -9.16 13.07 -7.29
CA SER A 203 -8.68 14.22 -6.52
C SER A 203 -9.36 14.38 -5.15
N GLU A 204 -10.68 14.18 -5.07
CA GLU A 204 -11.39 14.24 -3.79
C GLU A 204 -11.03 13.06 -2.88
N PHE A 205 -11.03 11.85 -3.42
CA PHE A 205 -10.65 10.64 -2.70
C PHE A 205 -9.24 10.75 -2.10
N LEU A 206 -8.24 11.15 -2.89
CA LEU A 206 -6.85 11.25 -2.46
C LEU A 206 -6.65 12.37 -1.44
N ARG A 207 -7.36 13.49 -1.56
CA ARG A 207 -7.35 14.56 -0.56
C ARG A 207 -7.93 14.08 0.78
N THR A 208 -9.02 13.31 0.74
CA THR A 208 -9.62 12.73 1.95
C THR A 208 -8.66 11.75 2.62
N VAL A 209 -8.08 10.81 1.88
CA VAL A 209 -7.09 9.85 2.39
C VAL A 209 -5.89 10.59 2.98
N ARG A 210 -5.31 11.54 2.25
CA ARG A 210 -4.17 12.34 2.73
C ARG A 210 -4.47 13.07 4.03
N SER A 211 -5.62 13.72 4.12
CA SER A 211 -6.00 14.47 5.32
C SER A 211 -6.16 13.56 6.53
N ARG A 212 -6.81 12.40 6.37
CA ARG A 212 -7.07 11.47 7.47
C ARG A 212 -5.81 10.79 7.98
N GLU A 213 -4.98 10.26 7.07
CA GLU A 213 -3.72 9.61 7.44
C GLU A 213 -2.73 10.61 8.07
N LEU A 214 -2.67 11.86 7.57
CA LEU A 214 -1.81 12.88 8.17
C LEU A 214 -2.26 13.22 9.60
N ALA A 215 -3.57 13.44 9.81
CA ALA A 215 -4.11 13.72 11.13
C ALA A 215 -3.89 12.57 12.11
N LEU A 216 -4.12 11.33 11.66
CA LEU A 216 -3.84 10.14 12.47
C LEU A 216 -2.35 10.04 12.80
N MET A 217 -1.48 10.18 11.81
CA MET A 217 -0.03 10.05 12.01
C MET A 217 0.49 11.08 13.02
N GLN A 218 0.04 12.33 12.91
CA GLN A 218 0.35 13.38 13.88
C GLN A 218 -0.14 13.01 15.29
N ALA A 219 -1.33 12.44 15.42
CA ALA A 219 -1.86 12.03 16.71
C ALA A 219 -1.10 10.84 17.32
N LEU A 220 -0.67 9.88 16.50
CA LEU A 220 0.10 8.72 16.94
C LEU A 220 1.52 9.11 17.41
N PHE A 221 2.15 10.10 16.76
CA PHE A 221 3.48 10.60 17.16
C PHE A 221 3.43 11.74 18.19
N ALA A 222 2.26 12.24 18.56
CA ALA A 222 2.15 13.23 19.62
C ALA A 222 2.54 12.57 20.96
N THR A 223 3.62 13.06 21.58
CA THR A 223 4.12 12.61 22.89
C THR A 223 3.83 13.60 24.02
N ASP A 224 3.32 14.79 23.69
CA ASP A 224 3.16 15.88 24.65
C ASP A 224 1.75 15.90 25.27
N ALA A 225 1.68 15.99 26.59
CA ALA A 225 0.45 15.98 27.39
C ALA A 225 -0.59 17.03 26.95
N VAL A 226 -0.14 18.17 26.41
CA VAL A 226 -1.00 19.25 25.91
C VAL A 226 -1.78 18.82 24.67
N THR A 227 -1.17 18.00 23.80
CA THR A 227 -1.78 17.57 22.53
C THR A 227 -2.80 16.44 22.76
N HIS A 228 -2.54 15.56 23.73
CA HIS A 228 -3.41 14.43 24.10
C HIS A 228 -4.82 14.83 24.56
N GLY A 229 -5.01 16.05 25.06
CA GLY A 229 -6.30 16.56 25.54
C GLY A 229 -7.14 17.29 24.49
N THR A 230 -6.65 17.46 23.25
CA THR A 230 -7.36 18.24 22.23
C THR A 230 -8.44 17.42 21.53
N ALA A 231 -9.58 18.04 21.21
CA ALA A 231 -10.65 17.39 20.46
C ALA A 231 -10.18 16.85 19.11
N ALA A 232 -9.23 17.54 18.45
CA ALA A 232 -8.63 17.09 17.19
C ALA A 232 -7.81 15.80 17.37
N HIS A 233 -7.05 15.68 18.46
CA HIS A 233 -6.30 14.47 18.79
C HIS A 233 -7.24 13.30 19.11
N THR A 234 -8.28 13.53 19.90
CA THR A 234 -9.30 12.51 20.21
C THR A 234 -10.02 12.03 18.94
N VAL A 235 -10.42 12.94 18.05
CA VAL A 235 -11.04 12.57 16.76
C VAL A 235 -10.07 11.79 15.88
N ALA A 236 -8.80 12.19 15.85
CA ALA A 236 -7.78 11.48 15.07
C ALA A 236 -7.55 10.06 15.59
N LEU A 237 -7.46 9.84 16.91
CA LEU A 237 -7.35 8.52 17.51
C LEU A 237 -8.63 7.69 17.41
N GLY A 238 -9.80 8.31 17.25
CA GLY A 238 -11.07 7.63 16.95
C GLY A 238 -11.08 6.86 15.62
N GLN A 239 -10.04 7.01 14.81
CA GLN A 239 -9.77 6.18 13.62
C GLN A 239 -9.20 4.79 13.96
N LEU A 240 -8.81 4.55 15.22
CA LEU A 240 -8.40 3.24 15.69
C LEU A 240 -9.66 2.41 16.07
N PRO A 241 -9.79 1.16 15.60
CA PRO A 241 -10.89 0.26 15.95
C PRO A 241 -10.77 -0.31 17.36
#